data_AF-A0AAV7AK21-F1
#
_entry.id   AF-A0AAV7AK21-F1
#
_cell.length_a   1.000
_cell.length_b   1.000
_cell.length_c   1.000
_cell.angle_alpha   90.00
_cell.angle_beta   90.00
_cell.angle_gamma   90.00
#
_symmetry.space_group_name_H-M   'P 1'
#
loop_
_entity.id
_entity.type
_entity.pdbx_description
1 polymer ?
#
loop_
_entity_poly.entity_id
_entity_poly.type
_entity_poly.pdbx_seq_one_letter_code
_entity_poly.pdbx_strand_id
1 'polypeptide(L)'
;IEFPAFEVDVYQRVGHVNFPLTPDGELSAAIHPSLQDGDFSLLHPGDPAFLTLDDKIIPYTGDKPVYVVFINEAAYYEKNVAFILAEKVNVSVPALSSRGGKGPL
;
A
#
# COMPACT_ATOMS: atom_id res chain seq x y z
N ILE A 1 -5.07 14.41 -31.30
CA ILE A 1 -4.21 14.55 -30.11
C ILE A 1 -3.27 13.35 -30.10
N GLU A 2 -1.98 13.57 -29.88
CA GLU A 2 -0.96 12.52 -29.78
C GLU A 2 -0.25 12.62 -28.43
N PHE A 3 -0.18 11.49 -27.73
CA PHE A 3 0.58 11.32 -26.50
C PHE A 3 1.72 10.35 -26.79
N PRO A 4 3.00 10.75 -26.62
CA PRO A 4 4.14 9.86 -26.88
C PRO A 4 4.24 8.75 -25.82
N ALA A 5 5.03 7.71 -26.12
CA ALA A 5 5.38 6.71 -25.14
C ALA A 5 6.30 7.31 -24.07
N PHE A 6 6.20 6.81 -22.84
CA PHE A 6 7.02 7.26 -21.71
C PHE A 6 7.18 6.16 -20.65
N GLU A 7 8.09 6.35 -19.70
CA GLU A 7 8.23 5.50 -18.52
C GLU A 7 7.72 6.22 -17.28
N VAL A 8 7.15 5.46 -16.35
CA VAL A 8 6.64 6.00 -15.09
C VAL A 8 6.82 4.98 -13.97
N ASP A 9 7.19 5.47 -12.80
CA ASP A 9 7.20 4.66 -11.59
C ASP A 9 5.77 4.52 -11.04
N VAL A 10 5.37 3.29 -10.75
CA VAL A 10 4.08 2.99 -10.11
C VAL A 10 4.29 2.14 -8.87
N TYR A 11 3.35 2.23 -7.95
CA TYR A 11 3.30 1.39 -6.75
C TYR A 11 2.29 0.27 -6.98
N GLN A 12 2.78 -0.91 -7.35
CA GLN A 12 1.95 -2.06 -7.63
C GLN A 12 1.60 -2.78 -6.33
N ARG A 13 0.30 -2.93 -6.04
CA ARG A 13 -0.18 -3.67 -4.87
C ARG A 13 0.31 -5.12 -4.92
N VAL A 14 0.93 -5.56 -3.84
CA VAL A 14 1.37 -6.95 -3.64
C VAL A 14 0.68 -7.63 -2.45
N GLY A 15 0.02 -6.86 -1.58
CA GLY A 15 -0.68 -7.42 -0.43
C GLY A 15 -1.29 -6.36 0.47
N HIS A 16 -1.60 -6.73 1.70
CA HIS A 16 -2.01 -5.83 2.76
C HIS A 16 -1.68 -6.46 4.12
N VAL A 17 -1.66 -5.63 5.16
CA VAL A 17 -1.53 -6.06 6.54
C VAL A 17 -2.84 -5.73 7.26
N ASN A 18 -3.30 -6.67 8.07
CA ASN A 18 -4.52 -6.52 8.86
C ASN A 18 -4.21 -5.83 10.19
N PHE A 19 -5.22 -5.24 10.81
CA PHE A 19 -5.07 -4.80 12.19
C PHE A 19 -4.90 -6.01 13.12
N PRO A 20 -4.07 -5.91 14.16
CA PRO A 20 -4.12 -6.83 15.29
C PRO A 20 -5.48 -6.73 15.97
N LEU A 21 -6.15 -7.88 16.11
CA LEU A 21 -7.44 -7.98 16.79
C LEU A 21 -7.32 -8.79 18.08
N THR A 22 -8.20 -8.54 19.04
CA THR A 22 -8.44 -9.40 20.19
C THR A 22 -9.19 -10.67 19.75
N PRO A 23 -9.29 -11.70 20.60
CA PRO A 23 -10.11 -12.88 20.30
C PRO A 23 -11.59 -12.56 20.01
N ASP A 24 -12.10 -11.45 20.55
CA ASP A 24 -13.48 -11.00 20.34
C ASP A 24 -13.66 -10.19 19.04
N GLY A 25 -12.58 -9.96 18.29
CA GLY A 25 -12.61 -9.24 17.01
C GLY A 25 -12.45 -7.72 17.12
N GLU A 26 -12.16 -7.20 18.31
CA GLU A 26 -11.90 -5.77 18.54
C GLU A 26 -10.45 -5.41 18.25
N LEU A 27 -10.16 -4.15 17.91
CA LEU A 27 -8.78 -3.69 17.69
C LEU A 27 -7.96 -3.80 18.98
N SER A 28 -6.77 -4.42 18.89
CA SER A 28 -5.84 -4.54 20.02
C SER A 28 -4.63 -3.60 19.93
N ALA A 29 -4.42 -2.96 18.78
CA ALA A 29 -3.35 -2.00 18.56
C ALA A 29 -3.73 -0.96 17.50
N ALA A 30 -3.16 0.24 17.60
CA ALA A 30 -3.25 1.30 16.59
C ALA A 30 -2.01 1.30 15.69
N ILE A 31 -2.05 2.02 14.56
CA ILE A 31 -0.84 2.28 13.75
C ILE A 31 0.21 2.97 14.62
N HIS A 32 1.46 2.51 14.53
CA HIS A 32 2.55 3.12 15.30
C HIS A 32 2.81 4.56 14.80
N PRO A 33 3.05 5.55 15.69
CA PRO A 33 3.22 6.95 15.29
C PRO A 33 4.34 7.22 14.27
N SER A 34 5.37 6.37 14.22
CA SER A 34 6.44 6.48 13.20
C SER A 34 6.03 6.02 11.81
N LEU A 35 4.94 5.24 11.69
CA LEU A 35 4.39 4.77 10.42
C LEU A 35 3.18 5.60 9.99
N GLN A 36 2.43 6.16 10.95
CA GLN A 36 1.28 7.02 10.69
C GLN A 36 1.65 8.16 9.73
N ASP A 37 0.77 8.43 8.76
CA ASP A 37 0.95 9.43 7.70
C ASP A 37 2.16 9.21 6.78
N GLY A 38 2.80 8.04 6.88
CA GLY A 38 3.99 7.64 6.12
C GLY A 38 3.72 6.97 4.77
N ASP A 39 2.58 7.22 4.12
CA ASP A 39 2.27 6.64 2.82
C ASP A 39 3.39 6.88 1.79
N PHE A 40 3.62 5.88 0.93
CA PHE A 40 4.71 5.84 -0.04
C PHE A 40 6.14 5.87 0.56
N SER A 41 6.28 5.62 1.86
CA SER A 41 7.58 5.33 2.48
C SER A 41 7.90 3.82 2.49
N LEU A 42 9.18 3.48 2.61
CA LEU A 42 9.63 2.10 2.79
C LEU A 42 9.43 1.67 4.24
N LEU A 43 8.78 0.54 4.42
CA LEU A 43 8.66 -0.18 5.68
C LEU A 43 9.56 -1.41 5.63
N HIS A 44 10.52 -1.52 6.55
CA HIS A 44 11.47 -2.64 6.62
C HIS A 44 11.00 -3.69 7.62
N PRO A 45 11.38 -4.97 7.43
CA PRO A 45 11.20 -6.00 8.45
C PRO A 45 11.83 -5.56 9.77
N GLY A 46 11.04 -5.60 10.85
CA GLY A 46 11.45 -5.13 12.18
C GLY A 46 11.05 -3.69 12.51
N ASP A 47 10.69 -2.86 11.54
CA ASP A 47 10.22 -1.48 11.80
C ASP A 47 8.89 -1.50 12.59
N PRO A 48 8.64 -0.53 13.49
CA PRO A 48 7.39 -0.43 14.23
C PRO A 48 6.17 -0.26 13.30
N ALA A 49 5.23 -1.21 13.34
CA ALA A 49 4.00 -1.14 12.54
C ALA A 49 2.79 -0.75 13.40
N PHE A 50 2.67 -1.32 14.60
CA PHE A 50 1.58 -1.04 15.53
C PHE A 50 2.06 -0.72 16.94
N LEU A 51 1.22 -0.02 17.70
CA LEU A 51 1.37 0.28 19.11
C LEU A 51 0.12 -0.16 19.86
N THR A 52 0.27 -1.02 20.86
CA THR A 52 -0.83 -1.44 21.73
C THR A 52 -1.13 -0.37 22.79
N LEU A 53 -2.28 -0.48 23.47
CA LEU A 53 -2.64 0.42 24.57
C LEU A 53 -1.73 0.29 25.81
N ASP A 54 -0.98 -0.81 25.92
CA ASP A 54 0.02 -1.06 26.96
C ASP A 54 1.46 -0.77 26.48
N ASP A 55 1.60 0.12 25.49
CA ASP A 55 2.87 0.64 24.95
C ASP A 55 3.81 -0.42 24.34
N LYS A 56 3.27 -1.57 23.93
CA LYS A 56 4.04 -2.60 23.21
C LYS A 56 4.05 -2.31 21.73
N ILE A 57 5.25 -2.37 21.15
CA ILE A 57 5.47 -2.22 19.72
C ILE A 57 5.31 -3.59 19.05
N ILE A 58 4.49 -3.64 18.01
CA ILE A 58 4.39 -4.80 17.12
C ILE A 58 5.12 -4.42 15.83
N PRO A 59 6.24 -5.09 15.51
CA PRO A 59 7.00 -4.78 14.30
C PRO A 59 6.34 -5.35 13.05
N TYR A 60 6.69 -4.80 11.90
CA TYR A 60 6.41 -5.41 10.60
C TYR A 60 7.21 -6.71 10.44
N THR A 61 6.54 -7.81 10.10
CA THR A 61 7.12 -9.16 10.01
C THR A 61 7.25 -9.69 8.59
N GLY A 62 7.07 -8.86 7.57
CA GLY A 62 7.30 -9.29 6.18
C GLY A 62 8.77 -9.63 5.92
N ASP A 63 9.04 -10.33 4.81
CA ASP A 63 10.38 -10.85 4.53
C ASP A 63 11.32 -9.83 3.86
N LYS A 64 10.79 -8.71 3.36
CA LYS A 64 11.55 -7.70 2.62
C LYS A 64 10.97 -6.29 2.82
N PRO A 65 11.77 -5.24 2.53
CA PRO A 65 11.25 -3.88 2.50
C PRO A 65 10.17 -3.71 1.43
N VAL A 66 9.09 -3.02 1.78
CA VAL A 66 7.96 -2.75 0.90
C VAL A 66 7.47 -1.33 1.10
N TYR A 67 6.83 -0.76 0.08
CA TYR A 67 6.12 0.50 0.24
C TYR A 67 4.76 0.25 0.86
N VAL A 68 4.29 1.19 1.67
CA VAL A 68 2.96 1.15 2.29
C VAL A 68 2.07 2.26 1.73
N VAL A 69 0.79 1.97 1.56
CA VAL A 69 -0.22 2.94 1.09
C VAL A 69 -1.57 2.69 1.77
N PHE A 70 -2.43 3.71 1.80
CA PHE A 70 -3.71 3.72 2.53
C PHE A 70 -3.54 3.37 4.01
N ILE A 71 -2.53 3.95 4.65
CA ILE A 71 -2.29 3.75 6.06
C ILE A 71 -3.47 4.32 6.86
N ASN A 72 -4.08 3.49 7.70
CA ASN A 72 -5.13 3.90 8.63
C ASN A 72 -6.41 4.46 7.96
N GLU A 73 -6.77 3.96 6.77
CA GLU A 73 -7.98 4.38 6.06
C GLU A 73 -9.26 3.97 6.81
N ALA A 74 -10.14 4.92 7.12
CA ALA A 74 -11.35 4.69 7.90
C ALA A 74 -12.29 3.67 7.26
N ALA A 75 -12.46 3.71 5.94
CA ALA A 75 -13.31 2.77 5.22
C ALA A 75 -12.77 1.32 5.21
N TYR A 76 -11.52 1.11 5.64
CA TYR A 76 -10.83 -0.18 5.60
C TYR A 76 -10.86 -0.93 6.93
N TYR A 77 -11.33 -0.30 8.00
CA TYR A 77 -11.55 -0.94 9.30
C TYR A 77 -12.52 -2.13 9.19
N GLU A 78 -13.65 -1.96 8.49
CA GLU A 78 -14.62 -3.06 8.27
C GLU A 78 -14.05 -4.21 7.42
N LYS A 79 -12.96 -3.95 6.69
CA LYS A 79 -12.26 -4.94 5.85
C LYS A 79 -11.07 -5.56 6.57
N ASN A 80 -10.82 -5.14 7.81
CA ASN A 80 -9.64 -5.46 8.59
C ASN A 80 -8.34 -5.19 7.82
N VAL A 81 -8.21 -4.03 7.17
CA VAL A 81 -6.99 -3.63 6.46
C VAL A 81 -6.39 -2.41 7.15
N ALA A 82 -5.18 -2.58 7.70
CA ALA A 82 -4.43 -1.52 8.35
C ALA A 82 -3.67 -0.65 7.35
N PHE A 83 -3.03 -1.30 6.37
CA PHE A 83 -2.33 -0.66 5.26
C PHE A 83 -2.11 -1.66 4.12
N ILE A 84 -1.97 -1.15 2.90
CA ILE A 84 -1.69 -1.93 1.70
C ILE A 84 -0.18 -1.97 1.45
N LEU A 85 0.32 -3.13 1.04
CA LEU A 85 1.71 -3.33 0.65
C LEU A 85 1.86 -3.16 -0.86
N ALA A 86 2.88 -2.41 -1.28
CA ALA A 86 3.18 -2.16 -2.67
C ALA A 86 4.67 -2.30 -2.98
N GLU A 87 4.96 -2.67 -4.22
CA GLU A 87 6.31 -2.63 -4.79
C GLU A 87 6.38 -1.49 -5.80
N LYS A 88 7.47 -0.72 -5.74
CA LYS A 88 7.73 0.32 -6.73
C LYS A 88 8.33 -0.34 -7.98
N VAL A 89 7.63 -0.22 -9.10
CA VAL A 89 8.04 -0.77 -10.39
C VAL A 89 8.02 0.32 -11.45
N ASN A 90 8.99 0.29 -12.35
CA ASN A 90 9.01 1.19 -13.51
C ASN A 90 8.26 0.50 -14.67
N VAL A 91 7.28 1.20 -15.25
CA VAL A 91 6.46 0.67 -16.35
C VAL A 91 6.57 1.55 -17.58
N SER A 92 6.62 0.90 -18.75
CA SER A 92 6.55 1.57 -20.04
C SER A 92 5.10 1.74 -20.48
N VAL A 93 4.70 2.99 -20.76
CA VAL A 93 3.37 3.36 -21.25
C VAL A 93 3.47 3.63 -22.77
N PRO A 94 2.68 2.94 -23.61
CA PRO A 94 2.73 3.13 -25.06
C PRO A 94 2.11 4.46 -25.49
N ALA A 95 2.52 4.94 -26.67
CA ALA A 95 1.95 6.14 -27.27
C ALA A 95 0.45 5.97 -27.61
N LEU A 96 -0.33 7.04 -27.45
CA LEU A 96 -1.74 7.10 -27.83
C LEU A 96 -1.94 8.14 -28.95
N SER A 97 -2.57 7.74 -30.06
CA SER A 97 -2.95 8.65 -31.16
C SER A 97 -4.43 8.54 -31.46
N SER A 98 -5.12 9.67 -31.60
CA SER A 98 -6.57 9.73 -31.83
C SER A 98 -7.00 9.42 -33.27
N ARG A 99 -6.24 8.65 -34.07
CA ARG A 99 -6.70 8.26 -35.41
C ARG A 99 -7.85 7.27 -35.26
N GLY A 100 -9.07 7.71 -35.61
CA GLY A 100 -10.26 6.85 -35.65
C GLY A 100 -10.03 5.63 -36.52
N GLY A 101 -10.00 4.45 -35.90
CA GLY A 101 -9.89 3.18 -36.61
C GLY A 101 -11.20 2.87 -37.31
N LYS A 102 -11.24 2.98 -38.64
CA LYS A 102 -11.95 1.98 -39.44
C LYS A 102 -11.14 0.69 -39.30
N GLY A 103 -11.65 -0.27 -38.54
CA GLY A 103 -11.11 -1.64 -38.53
C GLY A 103 -11.21 -2.27 -39.92
N PRO A 104 -10.42 -3.33 -40.21
CA PRO A 104 -10.46 -3.99 -41.51
C PRO A 104 -11.80 -4.71 -41.69
N LEU A 105 -12.32 -4.65 -42.92
CA LEU A 105 -13.40 -5.49 -43.46
C LEU A 105 -12.95 -6.95 -43.57
#